data_AF-A0A1F6QJP5-F1
#
_entry.id   AF-A0A1F6QJP5-F1
#
_cell.length_a   1.000
_cell.length_b   1.000
_cell.length_c   1.000
_cell.angle_alpha   90.00
_cell.angle_beta   90.00
_cell.angle_gamma   90.00
#
_symmetry.space_group_name_H-M   'P 1'
#
loop_
_entity.id
_entity.type
_entity.pdbx_description
1 polymer ?
#
loop_
_entity_poly.entity_id
_entity_poly.type
_entity_poly.pdbx_seq_one_letter_code
_entity_poly.pdbx_strand_id
1 'polypeptide(L)'
;MQYISFIIISFILLSIQIYLGSNSLKDNIEKNFGAIFLKGFYRLIYIIISIIIYFIIFKIFLSLPVTVLFKLEDSVSNLVFLIIDTIRFVALFLVIEAIWELDLYEFFGFKQLWFILTKKDINLFKRNRIRENDFTPRGLYLRHQQPVYFYIILFFLLDRHLTVNNLVFLLVFIPYFYINTNHQEKRLLEDYGDSYQNYKSKVRKFIPMLKRYLSHEHPKK
;
A
#
# COMPACT_ATOMS: atom_id res chain seq x y z
N MET A 1 24.23 3.04 -16.71
CA MET A 1 24.45 1.97 -15.72
C MET A 1 23.63 2.14 -14.45
N GLN A 2 23.67 3.28 -13.76
CA GLN A 2 22.98 3.48 -12.46
C GLN A 2 21.47 3.23 -12.49
N TYR A 3 20.73 3.70 -13.51
CA TYR A 3 19.30 3.43 -13.64
C TYR A 3 18.97 1.95 -13.82
N ILE A 4 19.76 1.24 -14.65
CA ILE A 4 19.57 -0.20 -14.88
C ILE A 4 19.81 -0.98 -13.58
N SER A 5 20.87 -0.63 -12.84
CA SER A 5 21.13 -1.21 -11.52
C SER A 5 20.00 -0.92 -10.54
N PHE A 6 19.47 0.30 -10.49
CA PHE A 6 18.32 0.63 -9.65
C PHE A 6 17.09 -0.20 -10.00
N ILE A 7 16.77 -0.34 -11.29
CA ILE A 7 15.64 -1.13 -11.77
C ILE A 7 15.81 -2.59 -11.33
N ILE A 8 16.95 -3.21 -11.63
CA ILE A 8 17.21 -4.63 -11.30
C ILE A 8 17.15 -4.86 -9.79
N ILE A 9 17.87 -4.04 -9.01
CA ILE A 9 17.91 -4.18 -7.55
C ILE A 9 16.51 -3.98 -6.96
N SER A 10 15.77 -2.98 -7.42
CA SER A 10 14.40 -2.73 -6.95
C SER A 10 13.48 -3.90 -7.28
N PHE A 11 13.54 -4.44 -8.50
CA PHE A 11 12.74 -5.63 -8.86
C PHE A 11 13.08 -6.83 -7.99
N ILE A 12 14.35 -7.09 -7.71
CA ILE A 12 14.77 -8.19 -6.83
C ILE A 12 14.21 -7.99 -5.41
N LEU A 13 14.45 -6.82 -4.82
CA LEU A 13 14.02 -6.51 -3.45
C LEU A 13 12.49 -6.53 -3.31
N LEU A 14 11.77 -5.96 -4.27
CA LEU A 14 10.31 -5.96 -4.28
C LEU A 14 9.73 -7.36 -4.52
N SER A 15 10.40 -8.21 -5.31
CA SER A 15 10.02 -9.61 -5.48
C SER A 15 10.19 -10.41 -4.19
N ILE A 16 11.28 -10.17 -3.45
CA ILE A 16 11.49 -10.74 -2.11
C ILE A 16 10.35 -10.31 -1.18
N GLN A 17 9.98 -9.04 -1.20
CA GLN A 17 8.89 -8.52 -0.37
C GLN A 17 7.53 -9.14 -0.74
N ILE A 18 7.22 -9.30 -2.02
CA ILE A 18 6.00 -10.00 -2.49
C ILE A 18 6.01 -11.45 -2.00
N TYR A 19 7.14 -12.14 -2.13
CA TYR A 19 7.30 -13.52 -1.69
C TYR A 19 7.06 -13.65 -0.19
N LEU A 20 7.68 -12.81 0.64
CA LEU A 20 7.43 -12.76 2.09
C LEU A 20 5.96 -12.45 2.43
N GLY A 21 5.25 -11.74 1.55
CA GLY A 21 3.81 -11.47 1.72
C GLY A 21 2.90 -12.63 1.33
N SER A 22 3.42 -13.65 0.64
CA SER A 22 2.63 -14.72 0.00
C SER A 22 2.03 -15.72 1.00
N ASN A 23 0.89 -16.29 0.64
CA ASN A 23 0.22 -17.29 1.47
C ASN A 23 1.04 -18.57 1.57
N SER A 24 1.70 -19.00 0.49
CA SER A 24 2.53 -20.20 0.48
C SER A 24 3.63 -20.19 1.55
N LEU A 25 4.30 -19.05 1.73
CA LEU A 25 5.28 -18.91 2.81
C LEU A 25 4.62 -18.90 4.19
N LYS A 26 3.54 -18.13 4.34
CA LYS A 26 2.82 -18.05 5.62
C LYS A 26 2.30 -19.42 6.06
N ASP A 27 1.73 -20.20 5.16
CA ASP A 27 1.22 -21.54 5.44
C ASP A 27 2.34 -22.49 5.88
N ASN A 28 3.52 -22.40 5.25
CA ASN A 28 4.67 -23.19 5.64
C ASN A 28 5.22 -22.80 7.03
N ILE A 29 5.27 -21.48 7.31
CA ILE A 29 5.67 -20.97 8.63
C ILE A 29 4.63 -21.36 9.69
N GLU A 30 3.34 -21.31 9.39
CA GLU A 30 2.29 -21.74 10.29
C GLU A 30 2.38 -23.23 10.63
N LYS A 31 2.66 -24.08 9.63
CA LYS A 31 2.85 -25.52 9.83
C LYS A 31 4.04 -25.83 10.74
N ASN A 32 5.15 -25.12 10.56
CA ASN A 32 6.40 -25.43 11.28
C ASN A 32 6.51 -24.74 12.66
N PHE A 33 5.97 -23.52 12.80
CA PHE A 33 6.13 -22.68 14.00
C PHE A 33 4.81 -22.37 14.71
N GLY A 34 3.67 -22.74 14.13
CA GLY A 34 2.34 -22.55 14.70
C GLY A 34 1.70 -21.18 14.41
N ALA A 35 0.36 -21.14 14.52
CA ALA A 35 -0.47 -19.96 14.21
C ALA A 35 -0.16 -18.72 15.08
N ILE A 36 0.28 -18.92 16.33
CA ILE A 36 0.60 -17.82 17.26
C ILE A 36 1.85 -17.07 16.78
N PHE A 37 2.88 -17.81 16.35
CA PHE A 37 4.10 -17.22 15.81
C PHE A 37 3.81 -16.45 14.53
N LEU A 38 3.01 -17.03 13.62
CA LEU A 38 2.62 -16.39 12.37
C LEU A 38 1.85 -15.08 12.60
N LYS A 39 0.82 -15.10 13.46
CA LYS A 39 -0.08 -13.93 13.65
C LYS A 39 0.58 -12.77 14.39
N GLY A 40 1.53 -13.05 15.29
CA GLY A 40 2.24 -12.02 16.07
C GLY A 40 3.60 -11.67 15.48
N PHE A 41 4.56 -12.57 15.62
CA PHE A 41 5.97 -12.31 15.36
C PHE A 41 6.29 -12.19 13.87
N TYR A 42 5.78 -13.09 13.03
CA TYR A 42 6.05 -13.05 11.60
C TYR A 42 5.56 -11.75 10.95
N ARG A 43 4.39 -11.24 11.36
CA ARG A 43 3.87 -9.96 10.87
C ARG A 43 4.81 -8.79 11.17
N LEU A 44 5.33 -8.70 12.40
CA LEU A 44 6.29 -7.66 12.78
C LEU A 44 7.60 -7.79 11.99
N ILE A 45 8.14 -9.01 11.89
CA ILE A 45 9.35 -9.29 11.12
C ILE A 45 9.16 -8.88 9.65
N TYR A 46 8.03 -9.25 9.04
CA TYR A 46 7.67 -8.86 7.68
C TYR A 46 7.67 -7.35 7.48
N ILE A 47 7.09 -6.59 8.43
CA ILE A 47 7.03 -5.14 8.33
C ILE A 47 8.41 -4.51 8.49
N ILE A 48 9.22 -4.97 9.45
CA ILE A 48 10.59 -4.48 9.64
C ILE A 48 11.41 -4.72 8.37
N ILE A 49 11.35 -5.93 7.80
CA ILE A 49 12.03 -6.25 6.54
C ILE A 49 11.50 -5.37 5.40
N SER A 50 10.19 -5.15 5.32
CA SER A 50 9.60 -4.27 4.30
C SER A 50 10.11 -2.83 4.43
N ILE A 51 10.17 -2.29 5.65
CA ILE A 51 10.72 -0.94 5.91
C ILE A 51 12.18 -0.87 5.46
N ILE A 52 12.99 -1.86 5.81
CA ILE A 52 14.41 -1.92 5.40
C ILE A 52 14.52 -1.97 3.88
N ILE A 53 13.74 -2.81 3.20
CA ILE A 53 13.72 -2.92 1.74
C ILE A 53 13.36 -1.56 1.10
N TYR A 54 12.27 -0.93 1.53
CA TYR A 54 11.86 0.37 0.99
C TYR A 54 12.89 1.47 1.29
N PHE A 55 13.52 1.44 2.47
CA PHE A 55 14.58 2.38 2.82
C PHE A 55 15.82 2.22 1.94
N ILE A 56 16.21 0.98 1.63
CA ILE A 56 17.31 0.70 0.69
C ILE A 56 16.96 1.23 -0.70
N ILE A 57 15.77 0.90 -1.22
CA ILE A 57 15.31 1.40 -2.53
C ILE A 57 15.30 2.93 -2.54
N PHE A 58 14.78 3.57 -1.49
CA PHE A 58 14.74 5.02 -1.39
C PHE A 58 16.13 5.65 -1.36
N LYS A 59 17.10 5.06 -0.63
CA LYS A 59 18.49 5.54 -0.65
C LYS A 59 19.13 5.45 -2.03
N ILE A 60 18.91 4.35 -2.75
CA ILE A 60 19.43 4.19 -4.12
C ILE A 60 18.72 5.19 -5.06
N PHE A 61 17.42 5.42 -4.87
CA PHE A 61 16.67 6.40 -5.65
C PHE A 61 17.24 7.82 -5.48
N LEU A 62 17.58 8.22 -4.24
CA LEU A 62 18.19 9.53 -3.95
C LEU A 62 19.60 9.68 -4.52
N SER A 63 20.31 8.59 -4.77
CA SER A 63 21.65 8.63 -5.38
C SER A 63 21.63 8.64 -6.90
N LEU A 64 20.45 8.51 -7.54
CA LEU A 64 20.32 8.63 -8.98
C LEU A 64 20.57 10.08 -9.42
N PRO A 65 21.31 10.29 -10.53
CA PRO A 65 21.55 11.62 -11.06
C PRO A 65 20.20 12.23 -11.46
N VAL A 66 19.97 13.51 -11.17
CA VAL A 66 18.73 14.16 -11.60
C VAL A 66 18.88 14.56 -13.07
N THR A 67 18.34 13.74 -13.98
CA THR A 67 18.36 14.03 -15.41
C THR A 67 16.96 14.36 -15.91
N VAL A 68 16.78 15.60 -16.39
CA VAL A 68 15.52 16.08 -16.97
C VAL A 68 15.41 15.56 -18.40
N LEU A 69 14.33 14.83 -18.72
CA LEU A 69 14.03 14.38 -20.08
C LEU A 69 13.21 15.41 -20.83
N PHE A 70 12.18 15.91 -20.17
CA PHE A 70 11.27 16.89 -20.72
C PHE A 70 11.05 18.00 -19.71
N LYS A 71 11.27 19.23 -20.16
CA LYS A 71 10.96 20.44 -19.43
C LYS A 71 9.78 21.08 -20.16
N LEU A 72 8.67 21.36 -19.44
CA LEU A 72 7.64 22.21 -20.02
C LEU A 72 8.26 23.55 -20.43
N GLU A 73 7.95 23.99 -21.64
CA GLU A 73 8.52 25.20 -22.24
C GLU A 73 8.26 26.43 -21.36
N ASP A 74 9.23 27.34 -21.28
CA ASP A 74 9.13 28.53 -20.44
C ASP A 74 8.08 29.55 -20.97
N SER A 75 7.56 29.32 -22.19
CA SER A 75 6.44 30.05 -22.78
C SER A 75 5.07 29.66 -22.19
N VAL A 76 5.01 28.56 -21.45
CA VAL A 76 3.81 28.12 -20.73
C VAL A 76 3.53 29.09 -19.57
N SER A 77 2.28 29.53 -19.43
CA SER A 77 1.88 30.47 -18.38
C SER A 77 2.22 29.96 -16.98
N ASN A 78 2.71 30.85 -16.10
CA ASN A 78 2.93 30.58 -14.67
C ASN A 78 1.70 29.99 -13.97
N LEU A 79 0.49 30.26 -14.46
CA LEU A 79 -0.74 29.66 -13.95
C LEU A 79 -0.77 28.13 -14.13
N VAL A 80 -0.24 27.62 -15.24
CA VAL A 80 -0.20 26.18 -15.50
C VAL A 80 0.78 25.50 -14.54
N PHE A 81 1.95 26.10 -14.30
CA PHE A 81 2.90 25.59 -13.31
C PHE A 81 2.31 25.58 -11.91
N LEU A 82 1.63 26.66 -11.51
CA LEU A 82 0.92 26.74 -10.23
C LEU A 82 -0.12 25.62 -10.10
N ILE A 83 -0.91 25.36 -11.15
CA ILE A 83 -1.92 24.30 -11.15
C ILE A 83 -1.26 22.92 -10.98
N ILE A 84 -0.20 22.62 -11.74
CA ILE A 84 0.53 21.35 -11.65
C ILE A 84 1.06 21.16 -10.22
N ASP A 85 1.80 22.14 -9.71
CA ASP A 85 2.41 22.06 -8.38
C ASP A 85 1.33 21.94 -7.28
N THR A 86 0.22 22.66 -7.42
CA THR A 86 -0.93 22.54 -6.49
C THR A 86 -1.49 21.12 -6.50
N ILE A 87 -1.72 20.52 -7.68
CA ILE A 87 -2.24 19.15 -7.78
C ILE A 87 -1.26 18.16 -7.13
N ARG A 88 0.06 18.34 -7.31
CA ARG A 88 1.07 17.50 -6.65
C ARG A 88 1.02 17.59 -5.14
N PHE A 89 0.95 18.80 -4.58
CA PHE A 89 0.86 19.00 -3.14
C PHE A 89 -0.44 18.41 -2.57
N VAL A 90 -1.56 18.57 -3.28
CA VAL A 90 -2.82 17.91 -2.94
C VAL A 90 -2.68 16.39 -2.99
N ALA A 91 -1.99 15.83 -3.98
CA ALA A 91 -1.73 14.39 -4.06
C ALA A 91 -0.93 13.90 -2.84
N LEU A 92 0.14 14.59 -2.45
CA LEU A 92 0.91 14.26 -1.24
C LEU A 92 0.05 14.33 0.02
N PHE A 93 -0.76 15.38 0.17
CA PHE A 93 -1.68 15.51 1.28
C PHE A 93 -2.66 14.32 1.34
N LEU A 94 -3.22 13.90 0.20
CA LEU A 94 -4.11 12.75 0.11
C LEU A 94 -3.41 11.40 0.39
N VAL A 95 -2.10 11.29 0.13
CA VAL A 95 -1.32 10.12 0.60
C VAL A 95 -1.28 10.07 2.12
N ILE A 96 -1.03 11.20 2.77
CA ILE A 96 -0.98 11.29 4.25
C ILE A 96 -2.34 10.93 4.85
N GLU A 97 -3.41 11.53 4.32
CA GLU A 97 -4.80 11.22 4.73
C GLU A 97 -5.11 9.72 4.55
N ALA A 98 -4.75 9.13 3.41
CA ALA A 98 -4.97 7.71 3.16
C ALA A 98 -4.21 6.81 4.16
N ILE A 99 -2.99 7.19 4.55
CA ILE A 99 -2.22 6.47 5.57
C ILE A 99 -2.86 6.64 6.95
N TRP A 100 -3.40 7.82 7.26
CA TRP A 100 -4.03 8.11 8.54
C TRP A 100 -5.35 7.34 8.74
N GLU A 101 -6.08 7.09 7.66
CA GLU A 101 -7.28 6.26 7.67
C GLU A 101 -6.99 4.77 7.93
N LEU A 102 -5.75 4.32 7.72
CA LEU A 102 -5.33 2.98 8.10
C LEU A 102 -5.17 2.91 9.63
N ASP A 103 -5.74 1.88 10.24
CA ASP A 103 -5.45 1.55 11.63
C ASP A 103 -3.99 1.08 11.73
N LEU A 104 -3.06 2.02 11.95
CA LEU A 104 -1.62 1.74 11.95
C LEU A 104 -1.24 0.72 13.02
N TYR A 105 -1.88 0.76 14.19
CA TYR A 105 -1.62 -0.22 15.27
C TYR A 105 -2.00 -1.64 14.86
N GLU A 106 -3.11 -1.77 14.14
CA GLU A 106 -3.49 -3.04 13.55
C GLU A 106 -2.59 -3.40 12.38
N PHE A 107 -2.28 -2.45 11.49
CA PHE A 107 -1.42 -2.64 10.33
C PHE A 107 -0.05 -3.18 10.74
N PHE A 108 0.56 -2.57 11.76
CA PHE A 108 1.87 -2.93 12.27
C PHE A 108 1.90 -4.26 13.03
N GLY A 109 0.76 -4.85 13.36
CA GLY A 109 0.72 -6.10 14.12
C GLY A 109 0.86 -5.92 15.64
N PHE A 110 0.96 -4.68 16.14
CA PHE A 110 1.18 -4.41 17.56
C PHE A 110 -0.01 -4.84 18.42
N LYS A 111 -1.24 -4.70 17.91
CA LYS A 111 -2.44 -5.21 18.61
C LYS A 111 -2.33 -6.71 18.83
N GLN A 112 -1.96 -7.47 17.79
CA GLN A 112 -1.81 -8.93 17.85
C GLN A 112 -0.71 -9.34 18.82
N LEU A 113 0.45 -8.68 18.75
CA LEU A 113 1.55 -8.92 19.68
C LEU A 113 1.13 -8.64 21.14
N TRP A 114 0.46 -7.51 21.37
CA TRP A 114 0.02 -7.10 22.71
C TRP A 114 -0.93 -8.10 23.34
N PHE A 115 -1.93 -8.59 22.58
CA PHE A 115 -2.88 -9.60 23.08
C PHE A 115 -2.19 -10.95 23.36
N ILE A 116 -1.22 -11.37 22.54
CA ILE A 116 -0.43 -12.59 22.79
C ILE A 116 0.39 -12.44 24.07
N LEU A 117 1.08 -11.31 24.24
CA LEU A 117 1.95 -11.06 25.39
C LEU A 117 1.17 -10.89 26.71
N THR A 118 -0.01 -10.29 26.67
CA THR A 118 -0.86 -10.09 27.86
C THR A 118 -1.71 -11.31 28.22
N LYS A 119 -1.59 -12.43 27.50
CA LYS A 119 -2.38 -13.68 27.67
C LYS A 119 -3.91 -13.47 27.72
N LYS A 120 -4.40 -12.30 27.28
CA LYS A 120 -5.83 -12.04 27.12
C LYS A 120 -6.31 -12.79 25.87
N ASP A 121 -6.93 -13.94 26.11
CA ASP A 121 -7.68 -14.74 25.14
C ASP A 121 -6.92 -15.20 23.89
N ILE A 122 -6.02 -16.16 24.08
CA ILE A 122 -5.50 -17.02 22.99
C ILE A 122 -6.66 -17.73 22.24
N ASN A 123 -7.79 -17.96 22.90
CA ASN A 123 -8.98 -18.56 22.29
C ASN A 123 -9.70 -17.61 21.31
N LEU A 124 -9.63 -16.28 21.49
CA LEU A 124 -10.09 -15.33 20.46
C LEU A 124 -9.22 -15.43 19.20
N PHE A 125 -7.93 -15.71 19.32
CA PHE A 125 -7.04 -15.89 18.15
C PHE A 125 -7.28 -17.16 17.36
N LYS A 126 -7.67 -18.26 18.02
CA LYS A 126 -8.10 -19.52 17.39
C LYS A 126 -9.49 -19.37 16.75
N ARG A 127 -10.39 -18.61 17.38
CA ARG A 127 -11.75 -18.34 16.87
C ARG A 127 -11.78 -17.27 15.77
N ASN A 128 -10.74 -16.44 15.65
CA ASN A 128 -10.49 -15.51 14.54
C ASN A 128 -10.17 -16.20 13.18
N ARG A 129 -10.87 -17.29 12.85
CA ARG A 129 -11.44 -17.44 11.49
C ARG A 129 -12.74 -16.64 11.35
N ILE A 130 -13.24 -16.06 12.44
CA ILE A 130 -14.42 -15.20 12.51
C ILE A 130 -13.97 -13.80 12.93
N ARG A 131 -13.47 -13.02 11.97
CA ARG A 131 -14.00 -11.67 11.83
C ARG A 131 -15.23 -11.80 10.92
N GLU A 132 -16.35 -12.20 11.52
CA GLU A 132 -17.69 -11.81 11.06
C GLU A 132 -17.91 -10.28 11.18
N ASN A 133 -16.86 -9.52 11.51
CA ASN A 133 -16.90 -8.08 11.48
C ASN A 133 -16.68 -7.60 10.05
N ASP A 134 -17.72 -6.94 9.54
CA ASP A 134 -17.77 -6.25 8.26
C ASP A 134 -16.44 -5.59 7.87
N PHE A 135 -16.02 -5.84 6.62
CA PHE A 135 -14.98 -5.02 6.01
C PHE A 135 -15.50 -3.58 5.98
N THR A 136 -14.93 -2.72 6.83
CA THR A 136 -15.40 -1.34 7.06
C THR A 136 -14.41 -0.34 6.45
N PRO A 137 -14.47 -0.11 5.13
CA PRO A 137 -13.65 0.92 4.49
C PRO A 137 -14.03 2.29 5.05
N ARG A 138 -13.06 3.19 5.15
CA ARG A 138 -13.27 4.56 5.62
C ARG A 138 -12.60 5.55 4.68
N GLY A 139 -13.12 6.78 4.69
CA GLY A 139 -12.52 7.92 4.00
C GLY A 139 -12.24 7.72 2.51
N LEU A 140 -10.98 7.85 2.07
CA LEU A 140 -10.54 7.69 0.68
C LEU A 140 -10.74 6.26 0.15
N TYR A 141 -10.71 5.25 1.01
CA TYR A 141 -11.01 3.86 0.62
C TYR A 141 -12.47 3.68 0.16
N LEU A 142 -13.37 4.62 0.48
CA LEU A 142 -14.73 4.62 -0.05
C LEU A 142 -14.82 5.04 -1.53
N ARG A 143 -13.73 5.54 -2.13
CA ARG A 143 -13.69 5.96 -3.54
C ARG A 143 -12.95 4.96 -4.43
N HIS A 144 -11.98 4.25 -3.88
CA HIS A 144 -11.17 3.24 -4.58
C HIS A 144 -10.35 2.44 -3.57
N GLN A 145 -9.91 1.24 -3.97
CA GLN A 145 -9.25 0.29 -3.07
C GLN A 145 -7.83 0.70 -2.68
N GLN A 146 -7.13 1.45 -3.55
CA GLN A 146 -5.71 1.75 -3.40
C GLN A 146 -5.41 3.27 -3.47
N PRO A 147 -5.87 4.07 -2.50
CA PRO A 147 -5.62 5.52 -2.45
C PRO A 147 -4.16 5.90 -2.40
N VAL A 148 -3.39 5.27 -1.50
CA VAL A 148 -1.95 5.54 -1.36
C VAL A 148 -1.21 5.36 -2.69
N TYR A 149 -1.42 4.25 -3.39
CA TYR A 149 -0.72 3.97 -4.64
C TYR A 149 -1.08 4.96 -5.77
N PHE A 150 -2.36 5.28 -5.90
CA PHE A 150 -2.82 6.21 -6.92
C PHE A 150 -2.24 7.61 -6.72
N TYR A 151 -2.30 8.16 -5.51
CA TYR A 151 -1.82 9.52 -5.25
C TYR A 151 -0.29 9.62 -5.27
N ILE A 152 0.44 8.55 -4.90
CA ILE A 152 1.89 8.46 -5.14
C ILE A 152 2.20 8.48 -6.63
N ILE A 153 1.52 7.66 -7.45
CA ILE A 153 1.69 7.67 -8.91
C ILE A 153 1.40 9.07 -9.47
N LEU A 154 0.30 9.69 -9.04
CA LEU A 154 -0.11 11.02 -9.48
C LEU A 154 0.96 12.08 -9.17
N PHE A 155 1.56 12.02 -7.98
CA PHE A 155 2.63 12.93 -7.56
C PHE A 155 3.89 12.85 -8.45
N PHE A 156 4.31 11.63 -8.82
CA PHE A 156 5.47 11.41 -9.68
C PHE A 156 5.17 11.65 -11.17
N LEU A 157 3.93 11.40 -11.59
CA LEU A 157 3.50 11.60 -12.97
C LEU A 157 3.36 13.09 -13.32
N LEU A 158 2.80 13.89 -12.40
CA LEU A 158 2.55 15.31 -12.62
C LEU A 158 3.75 16.17 -12.20
N ASP A 159 4.93 15.94 -12.79
CA ASP A 159 6.09 16.81 -12.58
C ASP A 159 6.24 17.82 -13.72
N ARG A 160 6.49 19.09 -13.40
CA ARG A 160 6.81 20.13 -14.39
C ARG A 160 8.11 19.84 -15.15
N HIS A 161 9.00 19.08 -14.52
CA HIS A 161 10.21 18.55 -15.12
C HIS A 161 10.10 17.02 -15.10
N LEU A 162 9.70 16.43 -16.20
CA LEU A 162 9.66 14.98 -16.30
C LEU A 162 11.11 14.47 -16.32
N THR A 163 11.56 13.95 -15.19
CA THR A 163 12.91 13.39 -15.06
C THR A 163 12.93 11.90 -15.43
N VAL A 164 14.10 11.40 -15.82
CA VAL A 164 14.33 9.94 -15.96
C VAL A 164 13.97 9.25 -14.65
N ASN A 165 14.28 9.86 -13.50
CA ASN A 165 14.06 9.30 -12.17
C ASN A 165 12.55 9.05 -11.94
N ASN A 166 11.70 10.01 -12.29
CA ASN A 166 10.24 9.85 -12.17
C ASN A 166 9.74 8.72 -13.06
N LEU A 167 10.20 8.64 -14.32
CA LEU A 167 9.80 7.57 -15.23
C LEU A 167 10.27 6.20 -14.76
N VAL A 168 11.52 6.09 -14.30
CA VAL A 168 12.08 4.86 -13.76
C VAL A 168 11.35 4.43 -12.49
N PHE A 169 11.00 5.37 -11.62
CA PHE A 169 10.14 5.11 -10.47
C PHE A 169 8.79 4.54 -10.90
N LEU A 170 8.09 5.19 -11.83
CA LEU A 170 6.80 4.72 -12.34
C LEU A 170 6.91 3.34 -13.00
N LEU A 171 7.97 3.09 -13.79
CA LEU A 171 8.23 1.81 -14.46
C LEU A 171 8.40 0.66 -13.46
N VAL A 172 9.06 0.90 -12.33
CA VAL A 172 9.28 -0.10 -11.28
C VAL A 172 8.03 -0.28 -10.42
N PHE A 173 7.46 0.83 -9.93
CA PHE A 173 6.42 0.79 -8.90
C PHE A 173 5.01 0.52 -9.43
N ILE A 174 4.67 0.88 -10.68
CA ILE A 174 3.34 0.57 -11.23
C ILE A 174 3.12 -0.95 -11.33
N PRO A 175 4.02 -1.75 -11.96
CA PRO A 175 3.86 -3.20 -12.00
C PRO A 175 3.88 -3.82 -10.60
N TYR A 176 4.78 -3.33 -9.73
CA TYR A 176 4.85 -3.78 -8.35
C TYR A 176 3.55 -3.56 -7.59
N PHE A 177 2.97 -2.34 -7.63
CA PHE A 177 1.70 -2.04 -6.97
C PHE A 177 0.56 -2.90 -7.54
N TYR A 178 0.55 -3.15 -8.85
CA TYR A 178 -0.43 -4.04 -9.47
C TYR A 178 -0.34 -5.47 -8.90
N ILE A 179 0.85 -6.06 -8.89
CA ILE A 179 1.09 -7.41 -8.39
C ILE A 179 0.79 -7.49 -6.89
N ASN A 180 1.28 -6.54 -6.10
CA ASN A 180 1.07 -6.50 -4.66
C ASN A 180 -0.42 -6.37 -4.31
N THR A 181 -1.16 -5.53 -5.04
CA THR A 181 -2.61 -5.38 -4.84
C THR A 181 -3.36 -6.67 -5.13
N ASN A 182 -2.97 -7.42 -6.17
CA ASN A 182 -3.59 -8.73 -6.46
C ASN A 182 -3.39 -9.73 -5.31
N HIS A 183 -2.19 -9.77 -4.72
CA HIS A 183 -1.92 -10.62 -3.56
C HIS A 183 -2.67 -10.15 -2.31
N GLN A 184 -2.79 -8.83 -2.12
CA GLN A 184 -3.58 -8.26 -1.03
C GLN A 184 -5.07 -8.59 -1.17
N GLU A 185 -5.65 -8.45 -2.36
CA GLU A 185 -7.06 -8.76 -2.61
C GLU A 185 -7.38 -10.23 -2.34
N LYS A 186 -6.52 -11.16 -2.76
CA LYS A 186 -6.70 -12.59 -2.47
C LYS A 186 -6.77 -12.85 -0.96
N ARG A 187 -5.84 -12.26 -0.20
CA ARG A 187 -5.83 -12.35 1.26
C ARG A 187 -7.06 -11.73 1.90
N LEU A 188 -7.49 -10.56 1.43
CA LEU A 188 -8.70 -9.91 1.96
C LEU A 188 -9.97 -10.70 1.64
N LEU A 189 -10.04 -11.40 0.50
CA LEU A 189 -11.13 -12.32 0.20
C LEU A 189 -11.11 -13.56 1.11
N GLU A 190 -9.94 -14.11 1.40
CA GLU A 190 -9.79 -15.23 2.34
C GLU A 190 -10.15 -14.83 3.79
N ASP A 191 -9.78 -13.61 4.19
CA ASP A 191 -9.97 -13.09 5.55
C ASP A 191 -11.40 -12.59 5.82
N TYR A 192 -12.06 -11.96 4.84
CA TYR A 192 -13.35 -11.25 5.01
C TYR A 192 -14.48 -11.77 4.11
N GLY A 193 -14.21 -12.70 3.19
CA GLY A 193 -15.22 -13.35 2.35
C GLY A 193 -16.14 -12.37 1.61
N ASP A 194 -17.45 -12.63 1.73
CA ASP A 194 -18.51 -11.91 1.02
C ASP A 194 -18.56 -10.41 1.35
N SER A 195 -18.19 -10.02 2.58
CA SER A 195 -18.17 -8.61 2.99
C SER A 195 -17.16 -7.81 2.15
N TYR A 196 -15.97 -8.36 1.93
CA TYR A 196 -14.97 -7.75 1.06
C TYR A 196 -15.35 -7.86 -0.43
N GLN A 197 -15.98 -8.96 -0.86
CA GLN A 197 -16.46 -9.10 -2.23
C GLN A 197 -17.51 -8.03 -2.59
N ASN A 198 -18.43 -7.74 -1.67
CA ASN A 198 -19.43 -6.68 -1.82
C ASN A 198 -18.80 -5.27 -1.85
N TYR A 199 -17.74 -5.04 -1.08
CA TYR A 199 -16.98 -3.80 -1.19
C TYR A 199 -16.26 -3.70 -2.55
N LYS A 200 -15.57 -4.77 -2.95
CA LYS A 200 -14.79 -4.85 -4.20
C LYS A 200 -15.65 -4.60 -5.44
N SER A 201 -16.91 -5.04 -5.45
CA SER A 201 -17.84 -4.79 -6.56
C SER A 201 -18.28 -3.33 -6.68
N LYS A 202 -18.17 -2.54 -5.60
CA LYS A 202 -18.65 -1.15 -5.52
C LYS A 202 -17.57 -0.11 -5.73
N VAL A 203 -16.30 -0.45 -5.53
CA VAL A 203 -15.18 0.47 -5.70
C VAL A 203 -14.17 -0.02 -6.73
N ARG A 204 -13.62 0.92 -7.50
CA ARG A 204 -12.54 0.65 -8.45
C ARG A 204 -11.24 0.34 -7.72
N LYS A 205 -10.36 -0.42 -8.38
CA LYS A 205 -9.08 -0.83 -7.81
C LYS A 205 -8.11 0.34 -7.57
N PHE A 206 -7.81 1.10 -8.62
CA PHE A 206 -6.80 2.18 -8.58
C PHE A 206 -7.38 3.58 -8.76
N ILE A 207 -8.31 3.76 -9.72
CA ILE A 207 -8.81 5.09 -10.08
C ILE A 207 -9.98 5.48 -9.17
N PRO A 208 -9.94 6.65 -8.49
CA PRO A 208 -11.03 7.10 -7.63
C PRO A 208 -12.33 7.28 -8.41
N MET A 209 -13.45 6.91 -7.78
CA MET A 209 -14.78 7.29 -8.23
C MET A 209 -15.14 8.69 -7.73
N LEU A 210 -15.87 9.46 -8.56
CA LEU A 210 -16.38 10.78 -8.19
C LEU A 210 -17.37 10.69 -7.02
N LYS A 211 -18.21 9.65 -7.02
CA LYS A 211 -19.15 9.35 -5.92
C LYS A 211 -18.49 8.42 -4.92
N ARG A 212 -18.66 8.70 -3.62
CA ARG A 212 -18.24 7.81 -2.53
C ARG A 212 -19.20 6.63 -2.44
N TYR A 213 -18.67 5.45 -2.13
CA TYR A 213 -19.47 4.36 -1.61
C TYR A 213 -20.08 4.79 -0.27
N LEU A 214 -21.40 4.67 -0.17
CA LEU A 214 -22.12 4.78 1.09
C LEU A 214 -22.33 3.34 1.58
N SER A 215 -21.54 2.90 2.56
CA SER A 215 -21.96 1.75 3.36
C SER A 215 -23.25 2.16 4.04
N HIS A 216 -24.36 1.49 3.77
CA HIS A 216 -25.63 1.78 4.41
C HIS A 216 -25.44 1.95 5.93
N GLU A 217 -26.10 2.99 6.44
CA GLU A 217 -26.23 3.43 7.83
C GLU A 217 -26.01 2.32 8.86
N HIS A 218 -24.92 2.41 9.63
CA HIS A 218 -25.01 1.94 11.00
C HIS A 218 -25.80 3.02 11.76
N PRO A 219 -26.92 2.68 12.41
CA PRO A 219 -27.65 3.64 13.24
C PRO A 219 -26.68 4.15 14.31
N LYS A 220 -26.59 5.48 14.43
CA LYS A 220 -25.93 6.12 15.56
C LYS A 220 -26.49 5.47 16.83
N LYS A 221 -25.62 4.80 17.61
CA LYS A 221 -25.91 4.54 19.01
C LYS A 221 -25.78 5.83 19.78
#